data_AF-A0A1G2VQR8-F1
#
_entry.id   AF-A0A1G2VQR8-F1
#
_cell.length_a   1.000
_cell.length_b   1.000
_cell.length_c   1.000
_cell.angle_alpha   90.00
_cell.angle_beta   90.00
_cell.angle_gamma   90.00
#
_symmetry.space_group_name_H-M   'P 1'
#
loop_
_entity.id
_entity.type
_entity.pdbx_description
1 polymer ?
#
loop_
_entity_poly.entity_id
_entity_poly.type
_entity_poly.pdbx_seq_one_letter_code
_entity_poly.pdbx_strand_id
1 'polypeptide(L)'
;MIKKTIRTIVVHLLEWEARLVLKKYKPKIVGVTGNVGKTSTKDAIALVLGHIAYVRTAAKSYNSEFGLPLTILDCESGWNNPWHWLANLFEGISLLVFPHHYPEWLVLEIGADRPGDIKHVAEWLKLDVAVITRIGEKPVHVEFFPTAEALAQEKAQIVNALGPRGALVLNEDDPIVSAMREKSALKPLTFGFSEASTIRASNSRVTYEERDGVKVP
;
A
#
# COMPACT_ATOMS: atom_id res chain seq x y z
N MET A 1 19.38 -22.56 -2.72
CA MET A 1 20.09 -21.51 -1.95
C MET A 1 20.52 -20.32 -2.81
N ILE A 2 21.39 -20.51 -3.81
CA ILE A 2 21.94 -19.42 -4.65
C ILE A 2 20.87 -18.52 -5.32
N LYS A 3 19.79 -19.12 -5.87
CA LYS A 3 18.69 -18.34 -6.49
C LYS A 3 17.95 -17.42 -5.51
N LYS A 4 17.82 -17.82 -4.24
CA LYS A 4 17.15 -17.01 -3.20
C LYS A 4 18.02 -15.82 -2.83
N THR A 5 19.32 -16.04 -2.66
CA THR A 5 20.30 -14.99 -2.34
C THR A 5 20.42 -13.95 -3.45
N ILE A 6 20.48 -14.38 -4.72
CA ILE A 6 20.53 -13.46 -5.87
C ILE A 6 19.27 -12.61 -5.95
N ARG A 7 18.09 -13.23 -5.79
CA ARG A 7 16.81 -12.50 -5.77
C ARG A 7 16.80 -11.42 -4.67
N THR A 8 17.25 -11.75 -3.47
CA THR A 8 17.35 -10.79 -2.36
C THR A 8 18.27 -9.62 -2.70
N ILE A 9 19.44 -9.88 -3.28
CA ILE A 9 20.37 -8.81 -3.68
C ILE A 9 19.73 -7.90 -4.73
N VAL A 10 19.12 -8.47 -5.77
CA VAL A 10 18.46 -7.70 -6.83
C VAL A 10 17.36 -6.82 -6.27
N VAL A 11 16.54 -7.33 -5.35
CA VAL A 11 15.52 -6.51 -4.69
C VAL A 11 16.14 -5.32 -3.98
N HIS A 12 17.18 -5.55 -3.17
CA HIS A 12 17.78 -4.45 -2.43
C HIS A 12 18.34 -3.37 -3.38
N LEU A 13 18.85 -3.77 -4.54
CA LEU A 13 19.25 -2.84 -5.59
C LEU A 13 18.06 -2.08 -6.18
N LEU A 14 16.95 -2.76 -6.49
CA LEU A 14 15.72 -2.10 -6.96
C LEU A 14 15.13 -1.16 -5.91
N GLU A 15 15.16 -1.52 -4.63
CA GLU A 15 14.72 -0.63 -3.55
C GLU A 15 15.62 0.60 -3.48
N TRP A 16 16.93 0.43 -3.62
CA TRP A 16 17.87 1.54 -3.70
C TRP A 16 17.60 2.46 -4.89
N GLU A 17 17.36 1.90 -6.08
CA GLU A 17 16.95 2.67 -7.27
C GLU A 17 15.63 3.40 -7.05
N ALA A 18 14.62 2.73 -6.48
CA ALA A 18 13.33 3.32 -6.15
C ALA A 18 13.49 4.52 -5.20
N ARG A 19 14.31 4.40 -4.15
CA ARG A 19 14.62 5.51 -3.23
C ARG A 19 15.23 6.70 -3.97
N LEU A 20 16.14 6.47 -4.92
CA LEU A 20 16.74 7.53 -5.72
C LEU A 20 15.74 8.17 -6.69
N VAL A 21 14.89 7.37 -7.33
CA VAL A 21 13.83 7.84 -8.24
C VAL A 21 12.84 8.71 -7.48
N LEU A 22 12.40 8.29 -6.29
CA LEU A 22 11.54 9.12 -5.42
C LEU A 22 12.21 10.45 -5.06
N LYS A 23 13.52 10.45 -4.81
CA LYS A 23 14.28 11.69 -4.51
C LYS A 23 14.39 12.61 -5.74
N LYS A 24 14.51 12.05 -6.94
CA LYS A 24 14.60 12.78 -8.22
C LYS A 24 13.27 13.41 -8.59
N TYR A 25 12.19 12.62 -8.62
CA TYR A 25 10.89 13.06 -9.15
C TYR A 25 9.94 13.62 -8.09
N LYS A 26 10.10 13.25 -6.82
CA LYS A 26 9.30 13.72 -5.68
C LYS A 26 7.78 13.65 -5.94
N PRO A 27 7.25 12.50 -6.40
CA PRO A 27 5.81 12.33 -6.58
C PRO A 27 5.10 12.46 -5.23
N LYS A 28 3.80 12.75 -5.28
CA LYS A 28 2.91 12.60 -4.14
C LYS A 28 2.58 11.13 -3.92
N ILE A 29 2.57 10.66 -2.68
CA ILE A 29 2.42 9.23 -2.39
C ILE A 29 1.24 8.97 -1.47
N VAL A 30 0.31 8.14 -1.95
CA VAL A 30 -0.79 7.55 -1.16
C VAL A 30 -0.42 6.11 -0.83
N GLY A 31 -0.27 5.79 0.44
CA GLY A 31 -0.09 4.41 0.93
C GLY A 31 -1.42 3.84 1.43
N VAL A 32 -1.81 2.67 0.96
CA VAL A 32 -3.04 1.97 1.37
C VAL A 32 -2.66 0.67 2.09
N THR A 33 -3.09 0.51 3.35
CA THR A 33 -2.86 -0.72 4.12
C THR A 33 -4.14 -1.23 4.80
N GLY A 34 -4.08 -2.49 5.25
CA GLY A 34 -5.17 -3.20 5.90
C GLY A 34 -5.07 -4.72 5.68
N ASN A 35 -6.02 -5.45 6.24
CA ASN A 35 -6.26 -6.86 5.93
C ASN A 35 -7.25 -6.97 4.77
N VAL A 36 -8.33 -6.20 4.80
CA VAL A 36 -9.42 -6.25 3.81
C VAL A 36 -9.53 -4.93 3.06
N GLY A 37 -9.81 -4.99 1.76
CA GLY A 37 -10.13 -3.81 0.95
C GLY A 37 -8.92 -3.00 0.45
N LYS A 38 -7.69 -3.49 0.62
CA LYS A 38 -6.47 -2.81 0.15
C LYS A 38 -6.50 -2.54 -1.36
N THR A 39 -6.58 -3.60 -2.16
CA THR A 39 -6.50 -3.54 -3.63
C THR A 39 -7.64 -2.71 -4.22
N SER A 40 -8.89 -2.95 -3.78
CA SER A 40 -10.05 -2.20 -4.24
C SER A 40 -9.95 -0.71 -3.88
N THR A 41 -9.47 -0.37 -2.67
CA THR A 41 -9.28 1.02 -2.25
C THR A 41 -8.18 1.71 -3.05
N LYS A 42 -7.04 1.03 -3.26
CA LYS A 42 -5.93 1.49 -4.08
C LYS A 42 -6.39 1.78 -5.52
N ASP A 43 -7.15 0.86 -6.13
CA ASP A 43 -7.68 1.02 -7.49
C ASP A 43 -8.71 2.18 -7.57
N ALA A 44 -9.60 2.30 -6.59
CA ALA A 44 -10.58 3.38 -6.53
C ALA A 44 -9.92 4.76 -6.41
N ILE A 45 -8.89 4.88 -5.56
CA ILE A 45 -8.12 6.12 -5.40
C ILE A 45 -7.39 6.45 -6.71
N ALA A 46 -6.73 5.46 -7.32
CA ALA A 46 -6.00 5.66 -8.57
C ALA A 46 -6.93 6.09 -9.71
N LEU A 47 -8.13 5.51 -9.80
CA LEU A 47 -9.14 5.89 -10.79
C LEU A 47 -9.58 7.35 -10.63
N VAL A 48 -9.93 7.76 -9.41
CA VAL A 48 -10.38 9.13 -9.14
C VAL A 48 -9.26 10.15 -9.38
N LEU A 49 -8.05 9.88 -8.89
CA LEU A 49 -6.89 10.76 -9.10
C LEU A 49 -6.47 10.82 -10.59
N GLY A 50 -6.66 9.73 -11.34
CA GLY A 50 -6.33 9.66 -12.77
C GLY A 50 -7.13 10.62 -13.65
N HIS A 51 -8.25 11.15 -13.14
CA HIS A 51 -9.00 12.21 -13.84
C HIS A 51 -8.35 13.59 -13.75
N ILE A 52 -7.43 13.81 -12.82
CA ILE A 52 -6.87 15.13 -12.52
C ILE A 52 -5.33 15.19 -12.58
N ALA A 53 -4.65 14.06 -12.56
CA ALA A 53 -3.19 13.99 -12.59
C ALA A 53 -2.68 12.69 -13.22
N TYR A 54 -1.40 12.66 -13.60
CA TYR A 54 -0.77 11.41 -14.01
C TYR A 54 -0.49 10.53 -12.77
N VAL A 55 -1.17 9.38 -12.69
CA VAL A 55 -1.09 8.44 -11.56
C VAL A 55 -0.46 7.12 -11.98
N ARG A 56 0.38 6.55 -11.11
CA ARG A 56 0.83 5.15 -11.22
C ARG A 56 0.40 4.33 -10.00
N THR A 57 -0.04 3.11 -10.29
CA THR A 57 -0.32 2.06 -9.30
C THR A 57 -0.02 0.69 -9.91
N ALA A 58 0.18 -0.35 -9.08
CA ALA A 58 0.42 -1.70 -9.57
C ALA A 58 -0.89 -2.33 -10.08
N ALA A 59 -0.85 -2.96 -11.26
CA ALA A 59 -1.99 -3.70 -11.81
C ALA A 59 -2.29 -5.01 -11.04
N LYS A 60 -1.29 -5.58 -10.38
CA LYS A 60 -1.40 -6.79 -9.55
C LYS A 60 -1.21 -6.44 -8.08
N SER A 61 -1.65 -7.30 -7.16
CA SER A 61 -1.36 -7.12 -5.73
C SER A 61 0.13 -7.33 -5.47
N TYR A 62 0.87 -6.22 -5.42
CA TYR A 62 2.29 -6.13 -5.11
C TYR A 62 2.47 -5.45 -3.76
N ASN A 63 1.96 -6.11 -2.72
CA ASN A 63 1.86 -5.56 -1.37
C ASN A 63 2.98 -5.99 -0.42
N SER A 64 3.92 -6.82 -0.87
CA SER A 64 5.13 -7.15 -0.10
C SER A 64 6.17 -6.03 -0.19
N GLU A 65 7.17 -6.08 0.69
CA GLU A 65 8.36 -5.19 0.64
C GLU A 65 9.00 -5.12 -0.76
N PHE A 66 8.93 -6.23 -1.50
CA PHE A 66 9.46 -6.39 -2.85
C PHE A 66 8.63 -5.72 -3.94
N GLY A 67 7.31 -5.59 -3.71
CA GLY A 67 6.36 -5.08 -4.70
C GLY A 67 6.39 -3.56 -4.86
N LEU A 68 6.76 -2.85 -3.79
CA LEU A 68 6.81 -1.39 -3.78
C LEU A 68 7.89 -0.84 -4.74
N PRO A 69 9.15 -1.30 -4.70
CA PRO A 69 10.17 -0.85 -5.66
C PRO A 69 9.76 -1.09 -7.11
N LEU A 70 9.20 -2.25 -7.41
CA LEU A 70 8.72 -2.59 -8.76
C LEU A 70 7.64 -1.61 -9.23
N THR A 71 6.68 -1.28 -8.37
CA THR A 71 5.63 -0.30 -8.69
C THR A 71 6.20 1.11 -8.90
N ILE A 72 7.16 1.53 -8.09
CA ILE A 72 7.81 2.84 -8.21
C ILE A 72 8.59 2.95 -9.52
N LEU A 73 9.25 1.86 -9.93
CA LEU A 73 10.07 1.78 -11.14
C LEU A 73 9.29 1.38 -12.40
N ASP A 74 7.98 1.13 -12.30
CA ASP A 74 7.14 0.68 -13.42
C ASP A 74 7.54 -0.68 -14.00
N CYS A 75 8.03 -1.58 -13.14
CA CYS A 75 8.55 -2.88 -13.52
C CYS A 75 7.58 -4.00 -13.12
N GLU A 76 7.56 -5.08 -13.90
CA GLU A 76 6.90 -6.32 -13.49
C GLU A 76 7.86 -7.20 -12.68
N SER A 77 7.31 -8.09 -11.85
CA SER A 77 8.13 -9.10 -11.17
C SER A 77 8.79 -10.03 -12.18
N GLY A 78 10.12 -10.19 -12.10
CA GLY A 78 10.86 -11.13 -12.95
C GLY A 78 10.61 -12.61 -12.65
N TRP A 79 9.81 -12.92 -11.62
CA TRP A 79 9.52 -14.30 -11.19
C TRP A 79 10.79 -15.16 -11.14
N ASN A 80 10.87 -16.19 -12.00
CA ASN A 80 11.98 -17.12 -12.10
C ASN A 80 13.00 -16.77 -13.20
N ASN A 81 12.87 -15.61 -13.85
CA ASN A 81 13.70 -15.19 -14.98
C ASN A 81 14.74 -14.14 -14.55
N PRO A 82 16.03 -14.51 -14.39
CA PRO A 82 17.09 -13.58 -14.00
C PRO A 82 17.32 -12.45 -15.00
N TRP A 83 17.06 -12.68 -16.28
CA TRP A 83 17.24 -11.66 -17.31
C TRP A 83 16.19 -10.55 -17.20
N HIS A 84 14.97 -10.89 -16.79
CA HIS A 84 13.94 -9.88 -16.52
C HIS A 84 14.29 -9.05 -15.28
N TRP A 85 14.83 -9.69 -14.24
CA TRP A 85 15.36 -8.98 -13.07
C TRP A 85 16.50 -8.02 -13.42
N LEU A 86 17.40 -8.43 -14.32
CA LEU A 86 18.45 -7.56 -14.80
C LEU A 86 17.91 -6.41 -15.66
N ALA A 87 16.92 -6.68 -16.52
CA ALA A 87 16.24 -5.63 -17.29
C ALA A 87 15.57 -4.60 -16.37
N ASN A 88 14.91 -5.03 -15.29
CA ASN A 88 14.31 -4.11 -14.31
C ASN A 88 15.32 -3.17 -13.65
N LEU A 89 16.54 -3.65 -13.36
CA LEU A 89 17.63 -2.80 -12.85
C LEU A 89 18.04 -1.75 -13.89
N PHE A 90 18.12 -2.14 -15.16
CA PHE A 90 18.40 -1.19 -16.23
C PHE A 90 17.28 -0.15 -16.38
N GLU A 91 16.01 -0.54 -16.22
CA GLU A 91 14.88 0.41 -16.22
C GLU A 91 14.91 1.35 -15.02
N GLY A 92 15.27 0.87 -13.83
CA GLY A 92 15.44 1.75 -12.67
C GLY A 92 16.56 2.78 -12.86
N ILE A 93 17.69 2.36 -13.46
CA ILE A 93 18.77 3.26 -13.83
C ILE A 93 18.35 4.21 -14.95
N SER A 94 17.55 3.76 -15.93
CA SER A 94 17.09 4.58 -17.06
C SER A 94 16.27 5.78 -16.55
N LEU A 95 15.37 5.55 -15.58
CA LEU A 95 14.60 6.59 -14.89
C LEU A 95 15.48 7.64 -14.21
N LEU A 96 16.70 7.27 -13.77
CA LEU A 96 17.64 8.19 -13.14
C LEU A 96 18.48 8.97 -14.15
N VAL A 97 18.92 8.33 -15.23
CA VAL A 97 19.87 8.89 -16.20
C VAL A 97 19.17 9.69 -17.29
N PHE A 98 18.04 9.20 -17.80
CA PHE A 98 17.34 9.79 -18.93
C PHE A 98 16.14 10.64 -18.46
N PRO A 99 15.65 11.58 -19.31
CA PRO A 99 14.40 12.28 -19.08
C PRO A 99 13.23 11.31 -19.28
N HIS A 100 12.41 11.13 -18.24
CA HIS A 100 11.16 10.38 -18.33
C HIS A 100 10.00 11.24 -17.83
N HIS A 101 8.83 11.07 -18.43
CA HIS A 101 7.59 11.56 -17.86
C HIS A 101 7.20 10.62 -16.70
N TYR A 102 7.35 11.10 -15.48
CA TYR A 102 7.11 10.32 -14.27
C TYR A 102 5.77 10.71 -13.63
N PRO A 103 5.03 9.78 -13.01
CA PRO A 103 3.75 10.07 -12.36
C PRO A 103 3.87 11.17 -11.30
N GLU A 104 2.89 12.06 -11.28
CA GLU A 104 2.72 13.07 -10.23
C GLU A 104 2.27 12.42 -8.92
N TRP A 105 1.50 11.32 -9.02
CA TRP A 105 0.98 10.57 -7.89
C TRP A 105 1.30 9.08 -7.99
N LEU A 106 1.76 8.52 -6.87
CA LEU A 106 1.87 7.09 -6.65
C LEU A 106 0.78 6.62 -5.68
N VAL A 107 0.04 5.59 -6.07
CA VAL A 107 -0.92 4.91 -5.17
C VAL A 107 -0.41 3.51 -4.90
N LEU A 108 0.10 3.30 -3.69
CA LEU A 108 0.86 2.12 -3.30
C LEU A 108 0.05 1.25 -2.34
N GLU A 109 -0.07 -0.04 -2.67
CA GLU A 109 -0.60 -1.04 -1.73
C GLU A 109 0.52 -1.51 -0.81
N ILE A 110 0.34 -1.35 0.50
CA ILE A 110 1.36 -1.68 1.51
C ILE A 110 0.82 -2.77 2.43
N GLY A 111 1.38 -3.97 2.29
CA GLY A 111 1.09 -5.14 3.11
C GLY A 111 2.13 -5.37 4.19
N ALA A 112 1.85 -6.34 5.05
CA ALA A 112 2.79 -6.92 6.00
C ALA A 112 2.58 -8.43 5.95
N ASP A 113 3.62 -9.14 5.55
CA ASP A 113 3.65 -10.61 5.57
C ASP A 113 4.36 -11.10 6.84
N ARG A 114 5.32 -10.31 7.34
CA ARG A 114 6.17 -10.64 8.49
C ARG A 114 6.34 -9.45 9.44
N PRO A 115 6.69 -9.71 10.70
CA PRO A 115 7.07 -8.64 11.63
C PRO A 115 8.23 -7.81 11.08
N GLY A 116 8.09 -6.48 11.12
CA GLY A 116 9.08 -5.52 10.66
C GLY A 116 8.92 -5.04 9.21
N ASP A 117 8.04 -5.64 8.39
CA ASP A 117 7.88 -5.26 6.98
C ASP A 117 7.43 -3.80 6.82
N ILE A 118 6.38 -3.38 7.53
CA ILE A 118 5.84 -2.02 7.41
C ILE A 118 6.76 -1.04 8.11
N LYS A 119 7.40 -1.46 9.19
CA LYS A 119 8.47 -0.67 9.81
C LYS A 119 9.59 -0.36 8.80
N HIS A 120 10.10 -1.36 8.09
CA HIS A 120 11.12 -1.17 7.06
C HIS A 120 10.65 -0.22 5.97
N VAL A 121 9.42 -0.39 5.47
CA VAL A 121 8.82 0.53 4.49
C VAL A 121 8.79 1.97 5.02
N ALA A 122 8.37 2.17 6.27
CA ALA A 122 8.28 3.49 6.90
C ALA A 122 9.66 4.17 7.09
N GLU A 123 10.76 3.41 7.11
CA GLU A 123 12.11 3.97 7.25
C GLU A 123 12.60 4.69 5.98
N TRP A 124 12.12 4.29 4.80
CA TRP A 124 12.60 4.85 3.53
C TRP A 124 11.51 5.51 2.67
N LEU A 125 10.26 5.12 2.84
CA LEU A 125 9.13 5.68 2.11
C LEU A 125 8.44 6.75 2.95
N LYS A 126 8.31 7.97 2.40
CA LYS A 126 7.51 9.03 3.01
C LYS A 126 6.20 9.18 2.28
N LEU A 127 5.09 9.08 3.01
CA LEU A 127 3.73 9.21 2.49
C LEU A 127 3.21 10.64 2.65
N ASP A 128 2.47 11.11 1.64
CA ASP A 128 1.63 12.30 1.76
C ASP A 128 0.24 11.94 2.28
N VAL A 129 -0.25 10.74 1.99
CA VAL A 129 -1.52 10.22 2.49
C VAL A 129 -1.34 8.77 2.93
N ALA A 130 -1.82 8.44 4.13
CA ALA A 130 -1.89 7.07 4.62
C ALA A 130 -3.35 6.67 4.83
N VAL A 131 -3.80 5.62 4.14
CA VAL A 131 -5.16 5.09 4.23
C VAL A 131 -5.12 3.72 4.87
N ILE A 132 -5.84 3.57 5.98
CA ILE A 132 -5.96 2.29 6.70
C ILE A 132 -7.40 1.82 6.59
N THR A 133 -7.60 0.69 5.89
CA THR A 133 -8.94 0.21 5.50
C THR A 133 -9.63 -0.59 6.61
N ARG A 134 -9.24 -1.84 6.83
CA ARG A 134 -9.82 -2.69 7.87
C ARG A 134 -8.80 -3.73 8.26
N ILE A 135 -8.57 -3.92 9.55
CA ILE A 135 -7.71 -4.97 10.10
C ILE A 135 -8.60 -6.11 10.61
N GLY A 136 -9.63 -5.80 11.40
CA GLY A 136 -10.52 -6.78 12.00
C GLY A 136 -9.83 -7.64 13.08
N GLU A 137 -10.65 -8.32 13.89
CA GLU A 137 -10.21 -9.07 15.08
C GLU A 137 -9.52 -10.40 14.75
N LYS A 138 -9.83 -11.00 13.59
CA LYS A 138 -9.20 -12.24 13.10
C LYS A 138 -8.51 -11.97 11.77
N PRO A 139 -7.24 -11.53 11.79
CA PRO A 139 -6.52 -11.24 10.58
C PRO A 139 -6.34 -12.47 9.69
N VAL A 140 -6.13 -12.21 8.40
CA VAL A 140 -5.50 -13.16 7.47
C VAL A 140 -3.97 -13.01 7.65
N HIS A 141 -3.20 -14.10 7.55
CA HIS A 141 -1.74 -14.15 7.82
C HIS A 141 -1.30 -14.05 9.29
N VAL A 142 -2.17 -14.40 10.26
CA VAL A 142 -1.76 -14.56 11.67
C VAL A 142 -0.68 -15.64 11.82
N GLU A 143 -0.53 -16.56 10.88
CA GLU A 143 0.46 -17.64 10.91
C GLU A 143 1.91 -17.18 11.14
N PHE A 144 2.25 -15.94 10.75
CA PHE A 144 3.59 -15.36 10.94
C PHE A 144 3.69 -14.38 12.12
N PHE A 145 2.58 -14.15 12.84
CA PHE A 145 2.51 -13.22 13.97
C PHE A 145 2.07 -13.96 15.24
N PRO A 146 2.60 -13.58 16.41
CA PRO A 146 2.22 -14.24 17.66
C PRO A 146 0.75 -13.99 18.02
N THR A 147 0.19 -12.82 17.68
CA THR A 147 -1.21 -12.47 17.93
C THR A 147 -1.79 -11.52 16.87
N ALA A 148 -3.12 -11.38 16.83
CA ALA A 148 -3.80 -10.42 15.98
C ALA A 148 -3.41 -8.97 16.30
N GLU A 149 -3.20 -8.68 17.59
CA GLU A 149 -2.75 -7.38 18.09
C GLU A 149 -1.33 -7.07 17.60
N ALA A 150 -0.42 -8.05 17.55
CA ALA A 150 0.93 -7.85 17.02
C ALA A 150 0.89 -7.46 15.54
N LEU A 151 0.03 -8.10 14.73
CA LEU A 151 -0.18 -7.74 13.33
C LEU A 151 -0.82 -6.36 13.18
N ALA A 152 -1.78 -6.01 14.05
CA ALA A 152 -2.36 -4.68 14.09
C ALA A 152 -1.31 -3.61 14.42
N GLN A 153 -0.42 -3.88 15.38
CA GLN A 153 0.68 -2.99 15.75
C GLN A 153 1.71 -2.83 14.63
N GLU A 154 2.01 -3.90 13.89
CA GLU A 154 2.85 -3.84 12.69
C GLU A 154 2.21 -2.94 11.63
N LYS A 155 0.92 -3.11 11.33
CA LYS A 155 0.22 -2.26 10.34
C LYS A 155 0.11 -0.82 10.78
N ALA A 156 -0.03 -0.57 12.07
CA ALA A 156 -0.02 0.77 12.62
C ALA A 156 1.32 1.51 12.40
N GLN A 157 2.42 0.80 12.13
CA GLN A 157 3.71 1.43 11.81
C GLN A 157 3.64 2.30 10.54
N ILE A 158 2.63 2.10 9.68
CA ILE A 158 2.45 2.93 8.49
C ILE A 158 2.28 4.41 8.83
N VAL A 159 1.73 4.72 10.01
CA VAL A 159 1.55 6.09 10.50
C VAL A 159 2.91 6.80 10.61
N ASN A 160 3.98 6.06 10.91
CA ASN A 160 5.34 6.61 11.01
C ASN A 160 5.92 7.00 9.63
N ALA A 161 5.39 6.43 8.54
CA ALA A 161 5.76 6.82 7.19
C ALA A 161 5.13 8.16 6.77
N LEU A 162 4.11 8.63 7.47
CA LEU A 162 3.37 9.83 7.12
C LEU A 162 4.21 11.09 7.35
N GLY A 163 4.28 11.95 6.34
CA GLY A 163 4.93 13.25 6.47
C GLY A 163 4.23 14.15 7.49
N PRO A 164 4.92 15.17 8.05
CA PRO A 164 4.39 16.05 9.10
C PRO A 164 3.20 16.92 8.66
N ARG A 165 2.91 16.97 7.36
CA ARG A 165 1.74 17.65 6.76
C ARG A 165 0.88 16.69 5.93
N GLY A 166 1.04 15.39 6.15
CA GLY A 166 0.28 14.37 5.44
C GLY A 166 -1.16 14.27 5.92
N ALA A 167 -1.97 13.51 5.19
CA ALA A 167 -3.33 13.16 5.60
C ALA A 167 -3.39 11.71 6.10
N LEU A 168 -3.94 11.52 7.30
CA LEU A 168 -4.22 10.20 7.84
C LEU A 168 -5.70 9.89 7.63
N VAL A 169 -6.02 8.79 6.95
CA VAL A 169 -7.38 8.35 6.66
C VAL A 169 -7.65 7.01 7.35
N LEU A 170 -8.62 6.99 8.25
CA LEU A 170 -8.92 5.84 9.12
C LEU A 170 -10.37 5.38 8.94
N ASN A 171 -10.57 4.07 8.96
CA ASN A 171 -11.90 3.51 9.13
C ASN A 171 -12.34 3.61 10.58
N GLU A 172 -13.42 4.34 10.83
CA GLU A 172 -14.00 4.55 12.16
C GLU A 172 -14.71 3.30 12.69
N ASP A 173 -15.24 2.46 11.79
CA ASP A 173 -16.03 1.27 12.17
C ASP A 173 -15.16 0.10 12.64
N ASP A 174 -13.84 0.16 12.41
CA ASP A 174 -12.89 -0.82 12.91
C ASP A 174 -12.19 -0.26 14.17
N PRO A 175 -12.48 -0.77 15.38
CA PRO A 175 -11.93 -0.22 16.62
C PRO A 175 -10.40 -0.20 16.66
N ILE A 176 -9.75 -1.19 16.03
CA ILE A 176 -8.29 -1.27 15.97
C ILE A 176 -7.74 -0.13 15.12
N VAL A 177 -8.38 0.13 13.98
CA VAL A 177 -7.99 1.21 13.06
C VAL A 177 -8.32 2.57 13.66
N SER A 178 -9.50 2.77 14.25
CA SER A 178 -9.88 4.04 14.88
C SER A 178 -8.92 4.41 16.03
N ALA A 179 -8.47 3.44 16.82
CA ALA A 179 -7.48 3.65 17.89
C ALA A 179 -6.11 4.13 17.38
N MET A 180 -5.78 3.95 16.08
CA MET A 180 -4.52 4.42 15.50
C MET A 180 -4.40 5.94 15.44
N ARG A 181 -5.51 6.68 15.63
CA ARG A 181 -5.47 8.15 15.76
C ARG A 181 -4.49 8.62 16.83
N GLU A 182 -4.37 7.88 17.92
CA GLU A 182 -3.50 8.20 19.06
C GLU A 182 -2.00 8.05 18.72
N LYS A 183 -1.68 7.42 17.59
CA LYS A 183 -0.31 7.25 17.10
C LYS A 183 0.16 8.40 16.21
N SER A 184 -0.71 9.35 15.89
CA SER A 184 -0.39 10.49 15.03
C SER A 184 -0.73 11.80 15.73
N ALA A 185 0.13 12.79 15.60
CA ALA A 185 -0.21 14.16 15.97
C ALA A 185 -1.19 14.81 14.96
N LEU A 186 -1.37 14.19 13.78
CA LEU A 186 -2.29 14.67 12.76
C LEU A 186 -3.70 14.24 13.08
N LYS A 187 -4.65 15.17 13.01
CA LYS A 187 -6.08 14.85 13.11
C LYS A 187 -6.49 14.00 11.91
N PRO A 188 -6.98 12.76 12.11
CA PRO A 188 -7.36 11.90 10.99
C PRO A 188 -8.68 12.35 10.36
N LEU A 189 -8.80 12.12 9.05
CA LEU A 189 -10.06 12.08 8.33
C LEU A 189 -10.63 10.67 8.48
N THR A 190 -11.82 10.53 9.04
CA THR A 190 -12.39 9.19 9.27
C THR A 190 -13.53 8.87 8.34
N PHE A 191 -13.65 7.60 7.96
CA PHE A 191 -14.74 7.10 7.12
C PHE A 191 -15.42 5.89 7.76
N GLY A 192 -16.69 5.66 7.43
CA GLY A 192 -17.44 4.51 7.96
C GLY A 192 -18.95 4.70 7.87
N PHE A 193 -19.69 3.80 8.50
CA PHE A 193 -21.12 3.85 8.71
C PHE A 193 -21.47 4.50 10.06
N SER A 194 -20.54 4.48 11.02
CA SER A 194 -20.67 5.14 12.32
C SER A 194 -20.95 6.63 12.19
N GLU A 195 -21.78 7.16 13.08
CA GLU A 195 -22.05 8.60 13.19
C GLU A 195 -20.82 9.41 13.58
N ALA A 196 -19.81 8.77 14.18
CA ALA A 196 -18.54 9.40 14.51
C ALA A 196 -17.62 9.63 13.28
N SER A 197 -17.95 9.02 12.13
CA SER A 197 -17.14 9.15 10.91
C SER A 197 -17.22 10.54 10.31
N THR A 198 -16.10 11.11 9.90
CA THR A 198 -16.07 12.40 9.18
C THR A 198 -16.77 12.30 7.82
N ILE A 199 -16.54 11.18 7.11
CA ILE A 199 -17.20 10.82 5.85
C ILE A 199 -18.06 9.59 6.13
N ARG A 200 -19.39 9.78 6.12
CA ARG A 200 -20.34 8.73 6.46
C ARG A 200 -21.02 8.13 5.23
N ALA A 201 -20.88 6.83 5.05
CA ALA A 201 -21.71 6.09 4.10
C ALA A 201 -23.13 5.92 4.67
N SER A 202 -24.16 6.15 3.86
CA SER A 202 -25.56 5.95 4.24
C SER A 202 -26.33 5.27 3.12
N ASN A 203 -27.51 4.72 3.43
CA ASN A 203 -28.40 4.06 2.47
C ASN A 203 -27.78 2.86 1.73
N SER A 204 -26.85 2.13 2.34
CA SER A 204 -26.31 0.91 1.76
C SER A 204 -27.37 -0.18 1.69
N ARG A 205 -27.55 -0.78 0.51
CA ARG A 205 -28.42 -1.93 0.29
C ARG A 205 -27.63 -3.03 -0.39
N VAL A 206 -27.65 -4.23 0.17
CA VAL A 206 -27.20 -5.44 -0.51
C VAL A 206 -28.41 -6.02 -1.22
N THR A 207 -28.37 -6.03 -2.55
CA THR A 207 -29.42 -6.64 -3.36
C THR A 207 -29.01 -8.07 -3.66
N TYR A 208 -29.93 -9.02 -3.53
CA TYR A 208 -29.66 -10.42 -3.83
C TYR A 208 -30.39 -10.82 -5.10
N GLU A 209 -29.69 -11.53 -5.99
CA GLU A 209 -30.28 -12.24 -7.11
C GLU A 209 -30.51 -13.72 -6.74
N GLU A 210 -31.61 -14.30 -7.19
CA GLU A 210 -31.87 -15.74 -7.03
C GLU A 210 -31.40 -16.46 -8.30
N ARG A 211 -30.40 -17.33 -8.16
CA ARG A 211 -29.90 -18.19 -9.24
C ARG A 211 -29.92 -19.63 -8.78
N ASP A 212 -30.62 -20.49 -9.52
CA ASP A 212 -30.76 -21.93 -9.22
C ASP A 212 -31.20 -22.23 -7.77
N GLY A 213 -32.09 -21.40 -7.21
CA GLY A 213 -32.58 -21.53 -5.83
C GLY A 213 -31.59 -21.07 -4.75
N VAL A 214 -30.46 -20.46 -5.13
CA VAL A 214 -29.48 -19.87 -4.21
C VAL A 214 -29.55 -18.35 -4.32
N LYS A 215 -29.67 -17.68 -3.16
CA LYS A 215 -29.55 -16.21 -3.08
C LYS A 215 -28.09 -15.81 -3.13
N VAL A 216 -27.72 -15.11 -4.18
CA VAL A 216 -26.37 -14.58 -4.41
C VAL A 216 -26.42 -13.05 -4.22
N PRO A 217 -25.58 -12.45 -3.35
CA PRO A 217 -25.50 -11.00 -3.16
C PRO A 217 -24.93 -10.26 -4.37
#